data_AF-A0A916G5Y1-F1
#
_entry.id   AF-A0A916G5Y1-F1
#
_cell.length_a   1.000
_cell.length_b   1.000
_cell.length_c   1.000
_cell.angle_alpha   90.00
_cell.angle_beta   90.00
_cell.angle_gamma   90.00
#
_symmetry.space_group_name_H-M   'P 1'
#
loop_
_entity.id
_entity.type
_entity.pdbx_description
1 polymer ?
#
loop_
_entity_poly.entity_id
_entity_poly.type
_entity_poly.pdbx_seq_one_letter_code
_entity_poly.pdbx_strand_id
1 'polypeptide(L)' 'MDFALTEEQEALRRAIRAFAAKEITPLAAERDETNVYPAELFKQMAGLGYLGLKFPAEYGGGDGSILATAIMFE' A
#
# COMPACT_ATOMS: atom_id res chain seq x y z
N MET A 1 -23.58 -12.34 -9.63
CA MET A 1 -22.79 -11.28 -8.98
C MET A 1 -21.36 -11.49 -9.41
N ASP A 2 -20.72 -10.47 -9.96
CA ASP A 2 -19.32 -10.53 -10.38
C ASP A 2 -18.45 -10.01 -9.23
N PHE A 3 -17.40 -10.76 -8.89
CA PHE A 3 -16.47 -10.48 -7.81
C PHE A 3 -15.05 -10.22 -8.34
N ALA A 4 -14.86 -10.18 -9.65
CA ALA A 4 -13.58 -9.83 -10.25
C ALA A 4 -13.21 -8.38 -9.90
N LEU A 5 -11.92 -8.16 -9.64
CA LEU A 5 -11.35 -6.83 -9.53
C LEU A 5 -11.34 -6.16 -10.91
N THR A 6 -11.48 -4.84 -10.92
CA THR A 6 -11.28 -4.05 -12.15
C THR A 6 -9.81 -4.09 -12.58
N GLU A 7 -9.51 -3.76 -13.84
CA GLU A 7 -8.14 -3.70 -14.33
C GLU A 7 -7.25 -2.74 -13.51
N GLU A 8 -7.84 -1.61 -13.08
CA GLU A 8 -7.20 -0.62 -12.21
C GLU A 8 -6.88 -1.21 -10.83
N GLN A 9 -7.83 -1.93 -10.22
CA GLN A 9 -7.64 -2.59 -8.93
C GLN A 9 -6.58 -3.70 -9.01
N GLU A 10 -6.55 -4.47 -10.10
CA GLU A 10 -5.51 -5.46 -10.36
C GLU A 10 -4.14 -4.83 -10.62
N ALA A 11 -4.08 -3.69 -11.30
CA ALA A 11 -2.85 -2.94 -11.46
C ALA A 11 -2.31 -2.42 -10.12
N LEU A 12 -3.18 -1.87 -9.28
CA LEU A 12 -2.86 -1.44 -7.91
C LEU A 12 -2.32 -2.62 -7.09
N ARG A 13 -3.01 -3.75 -7.11
CA ARG A 13 -2.61 -4.98 -6.41
C ARG A 13 -1.21 -5.44 -6.81
N ARG A 14 -0.92 -5.49 -8.12
CA ARG A 14 0.41 -5.87 -8.62
C ARG A 14 1.50 -4.91 -8.16
N ALA A 15 1.23 -3.60 -8.21
CA ALA A 15 2.19 -2.59 -7.77
C ALA A 15 2.51 -2.71 -6.27
N ILE A 16 1.48 -2.88 -5.43
CA ILE A 16 1.64 -3.00 -3.98
C ILE A 16 2.39 -4.29 -3.61
N ARG A 17 2.06 -5.42 -4.24
CA ARG A 17 2.79 -6.68 -4.02
C ARG A 17 4.26 -6.58 -4.41
N ALA A 18 4.55 -5.95 -5.55
CA ALA A 18 5.93 -5.75 -5.99
C ALA A 18 6.71 -4.85 -5.01
N PHE A 19 6.09 -3.78 -4.53
CA PHE A 19 6.67 -2.90 -3.50
C PHE A 19 6.92 -3.68 -2.20
N ALA A 20 5.92 -4.42 -1.71
CA ALA A 20 6.03 -5.19 -0.48
C ALA A 20 7.17 -6.23 -0.55
N ALA A 21 7.24 -6.99 -1.64
CA ALA A 21 8.30 -7.99 -1.83
C ALA A 21 9.71 -7.38 -1.88
N LYS A 22 9.84 -6.17 -2.44
CA LYS A 22 11.12 -5.49 -2.63
C LYS A 22 11.58 -4.71 -1.41
N GLU A 23 10.67 -3.99 -0.76
CA GLU A 23 11.02 -2.98 0.27
C GLU A 23 10.59 -3.42 1.69
N ILE A 24 9.52 -4.20 1.83
CA ILE A 24 8.96 -4.60 3.14
C ILE A 24 9.50 -5.96 3.59
N THR A 25 9.38 -6.99 2.75
CA THR A 25 9.75 -8.38 3.08
C THR A 25 11.19 -8.51 3.58
N PRO A 26 12.21 -7.86 2.97
CA PRO A 26 13.59 -8.00 3.44
C PRO A 26 13.84 -7.43 4.84
N LEU A 27 13.01 -6.47 5.28
CA LEU A 27 13.15 -5.79 6.57
C LEU A 27 12.34 -6.47 7.68
N ALA A 28 11.34 -7.28 7.35
CA ALA A 28 10.32 -7.75 8.29
C ALA A 28 10.90 -8.46 9.53
N ALA A 29 11.84 -9.40 9.35
CA ALA A 29 12.43 -10.16 10.46
C ALA A 29 13.24 -9.29 11.42
N GLU A 30 14.09 -8.40 10.89
CA GLU A 30 14.88 -7.47 11.70
C GLU A 30 13.98 -6.52 12.51
N ARG A 31 12.86 -6.06 11.92
CA ARG A 31 11.94 -5.15 12.60
C ARG A 31 11.17 -5.83 13.73
N ASP A 32 10.81 -7.10 13.57
CA ASP A 32 10.20 -7.92 14.62
C ASP A 32 11.16 -8.06 15.83
N GLU A 33 12.42 -8.38 15.56
CA GLU A 33 13.44 -8.54 16.62
C GLU A 33 13.76 -7.21 17.33
N THR A 34 13.89 -6.12 16.56
CA THR A 34 14.39 -4.83 17.09
C THR A 34 13.29 -3.92 17.62
N ASN A 35 12.03 -4.15 17.28
CA ASN A 35 10.90 -3.27 17.58
C ASN A 35 11.08 -1.82 17.09
N VAL A 36 11.90 -1.62 16.03
CA VAL A 36 12.17 -0.29 15.48
C VAL A 36 11.14 0.06 14.41
N TYR A 37 10.47 1.20 14.59
CA TYR A 37 9.56 1.75 13.60
C TYR A 37 10.28 2.12 12.28
N PRO A 38 9.85 1.59 11.11
CA PRO A 38 10.52 1.83 9.85
C PRO A 38 10.07 3.16 9.20
N ALA A 39 10.48 4.28 9.78
CA ALA A 39 10.04 5.62 9.35
C ALA A 39 10.29 5.92 7.87
N GLU A 40 11.46 5.54 7.34
CA GLU A 40 11.79 5.78 5.92
C GLU A 40 10.92 4.95 4.97
N LEU A 41 10.57 3.71 5.34
CA LEU A 41 9.66 2.88 4.56
C LEU A 41 8.27 3.53 4.47
N PHE A 42 7.74 4.02 5.60
CA PHE A 42 6.46 4.72 5.62
C PHE A 42 6.50 6.03 4.81
N LYS A 43 7.63 6.74 4.82
CA LYS A 43 7.84 7.92 3.98
C LYS A 43 7.83 7.58 2.50
N GLN A 44 8.42 6.46 2.10
CA GLN A 44 8.33 5.95 0.72
C GLN A 44 6.89 5.59 0.35
N MET A 45 6.17 4.86 1.22
CA MET A 45 4.76 4.53 1.01
C MET A 45 3.87 5.78 0.88
N ALA A 46 4.14 6.81 1.67
CA ALA A 46 3.46 8.10 1.57
C ALA A 46 3.73 8.78 0.22
N GLY A 47 4.98 8.78 -0.25
CA GLY A 47 5.35 9.32 -1.56
C GLY A 47 4.69 8.59 -2.75
N LEU A 48 4.33 7.32 -2.57
CA LEU A 48 3.56 6.52 -3.54
C LEU A 48 2.04 6.68 -3.41
N GLY A 49 1.56 7.45 -2.41
CA GLY A 49 0.13 7.66 -2.16
C GLY A 49 -0.58 6.49 -1.47
N TYR A 50 0.13 5.42 -1.09
CA TYR A 50 -0.48 4.19 -0.56
C TYR A 50 -1.16 4.39 0.79
N LEU A 51 -0.66 5.32 1.63
CA LEU A 51 -1.22 5.59 2.95
C LEU A 51 -2.52 6.40 2.91
N GLY A 52 -2.81 7.05 1.77
CA GLY A 52 -3.94 7.99 1.61
C GLY A 52 -4.98 7.55 0.59
N LEU A 53 -4.94 6.30 0.11
CA LEU A 53 -5.66 5.85 -1.09
C LEU A 53 -7.14 6.26 -1.13
N LYS A 54 -7.91 6.05 -0.05
CA LYS A 54 -9.35 6.36 -0.01
C LYS A 54 -9.71 7.83 0.21
N PHE A 55 -8.73 8.68 0.51
CA PHE A 55 -9.01 10.09 0.82
C PHE A 55 -9.04 10.93 -0.47
N PRO A 56 -9.81 12.03 -0.46
CA PRO A 56 -9.82 12.96 -1.58
C PRO A 56 -8.43 13.51 -1.91
N ALA A 57 -8.12 13.69 -3.20
CA ALA A 57 -6.86 14.26 -3.64
C ALA A 57 -6.67 15.72 -3.17
N GLU A 58 -7.76 16.47 -2.94
CA GLU A 58 -7.69 17.82 -2.34
C GLU A 58 -7.03 17.84 -0.95
N TYR A 59 -7.02 16.70 -0.25
CA TYR A 59 -6.35 16.52 1.04
C TYR A 59 -5.05 15.69 0.94
N GLY A 60 -4.54 15.48 -0.27
CA GLY A 60 -3.34 14.67 -0.51
C GLY A 60 -3.59 13.16 -0.53
N GLY A 61 -4.84 12.72 -0.70
CA GLY A 61 -5.22 11.33 -0.88
C GLY A 61 -5.18 10.85 -2.34
N GLY A 62 -5.68 9.63 -2.57
CA GLY A 62 -5.62 8.97 -3.88
C GLY A 62 -6.94 8.85 -4.63
N ASP A 63 -8.03 9.47 -4.15
CA ASP A 63 -9.40 9.37 -4.71
C ASP A 63 -9.92 7.93 -4.92
N GLY A 64 -9.27 6.96 -4.28
CA GLY A 64 -9.56 5.54 -4.38
C GLY A 64 -10.76 5.13 -3.53
N SER A 65 -11.19 3.88 -3.72
CA SER A 65 -12.28 3.31 -2.94
C SER A 65 -11.82 2.64 -1.66
N ILE A 66 -12.77 2.27 -0.80
CA ILE A 66 -12.52 1.38 0.34
C ILE A 66 -11.95 0.03 -0.15
N LEU A 67 -12.40 -0.47 -1.30
CA LEU A 67 -11.86 -1.70 -1.89
C LEU A 67 -10.39 -1.53 -2.32
N ALA A 68 -10.03 -0.39 -2.90
CA ALA A 68 -8.61 -0.08 -3.20
C ALA A 68 -7.75 -0.05 -1.93
N THR A 69 -8.31 0.46 -0.82
CA THR A 69 -7.62 0.40 0.49
C THR A 69 -7.52 -1.02 1.03
N ALA A 70 -8.55 -1.86 0.84
CA ALA A 70 -8.49 -3.27 1.24
C ALA A 70 -7.41 -4.03 0.44
N ILE A 71 -7.28 -3.76 -0.86
CA ILE A 71 -6.22 -4.31 -1.72
C ILE A 71 -4.83 -3.90 -1.23
N MET A 72 -4.68 -2.70 -0.64
CA MET A 72 -3.40 -2.28 -0.07
C MET A 72 -3.00 -3.08 1.16
N PHE A 73 -3.97 -3.58 1.92
CA PHE A 73 -3.73 -4.35 3.14
C PHE A 73 -3.62 -5.87 2.91
N GLU A 74 -3.97 -6.40 1.74
CA GLU A 74 -3.85 -7.85 1.44
C GLU A 74 -2.40 -8.31 1.21
#